data_AF-A0A8H5LZL5-F1
#
_entry.id   AF-A0A8H5LZL5-F1
#
_cell.length_a   1.000
_cell.length_b   1.000
_cell.length_c   1.000
_cell.angle_alpha   90.00
_cell.angle_beta   90.00
_cell.angle_gamma   90.00
#
_symmetry.space_group_name_H-M   'P 1'
#
loop_
_entity.id
_entity.type
_entity.pdbx_description
1 polymer ?
#
loop_
_entity_poly.entity_id
_entity_poly.type
_entity_poly.pdbx_seq_one_letter_code
_entity_poly.pdbx_strand_id
1 'polypeptide(L)'
;MSMSKLVATPSALEVASTPALKHRESWSKLNSTYVPGAETIAQPTQPPMEQKRAGSFYSYSPKTTSINFPWPQELTGLERIALSAKGDLQRILSAFFARPISIALVYSNTYHHVSPHQPAVSLSLPNPSAIASASRDLPVIQTRQVHLQCSGKIVCTATSTVRITSPECAHLFLEEKYAIGQMFARMGKAPEFDLVSVGLGPVSDDETTPSEKTPLKRSLLGGRQEQQLWRKYKLIVADFECEILEVFPSRDMFVGGHQWLDADAAVQQWALESFTTSTKDLYFPSRALRPQTSLILFLGLAFLLLLAFEFSMFFTGRSLFCNL
;
A
#
# COMPACT_ATOMS: atom_id res chain seq x y z
N MET A 1 -27.71 -31.61 -55.95
CA MET A 1 -27.12 -32.77 -55.25
C MET A 1 -26.88 -32.34 -53.81
N SER A 2 -27.91 -32.28 -52.96
CA SER A 2 -28.53 -33.35 -52.18
C SER A 2 -27.58 -34.08 -51.23
N MET A 3 -27.77 -33.78 -49.93
CA MET A 3 -27.55 -34.55 -48.69
C MET A 3 -26.19 -35.27 -48.50
N SER A 4 -25.51 -35.09 -47.36
CA SER A 4 -25.87 -35.83 -46.15
C SER A 4 -25.36 -35.17 -44.86
N LYS A 5 -26.27 -35.07 -43.88
CA LYS A 5 -26.00 -34.78 -42.46
C LYS A 5 -25.49 -36.07 -41.79
N LEU A 6 -24.48 -35.96 -40.93
CA LEU A 6 -24.14 -36.98 -39.94
C LEU A 6 -24.27 -36.36 -38.55
N VAL A 7 -25.27 -36.88 -37.83
CA VAL A 7 -25.58 -36.63 -36.43
C VAL A 7 -24.86 -37.70 -35.62
N ALA A 8 -24.12 -37.31 -34.58
CA ALA A 8 -23.63 -38.23 -33.55
C ALA A 8 -24.00 -37.66 -32.18
N THR A 9 -24.85 -38.38 -31.47
CA THR A 9 -25.25 -38.16 -30.07
C THR A 9 -24.20 -38.69 -29.08
N PRO A 10 -24.17 -38.19 -27.83
CA PRO A 10 -23.10 -38.44 -26.87
C PRO A 10 -23.32 -39.71 -26.06
N SER A 11 -22.23 -40.41 -25.74
CA SER A 11 -22.22 -41.57 -24.84
C SER A 11 -21.88 -41.14 -23.42
N ALA A 12 -22.68 -41.63 -22.48
CA ALA A 12 -22.57 -41.47 -21.03
C ALA A 12 -21.55 -42.45 -20.41
N LEU A 13 -21.32 -42.29 -19.09
CA LEU A 13 -20.39 -42.97 -18.17
C LEU A 13 -19.06 -42.19 -18.06
N GLU A 14 -18.55 -41.81 -16.88
CA GLU A 14 -18.52 -42.54 -15.62
C GLU A 14 -18.23 -41.55 -14.47
N VAL A 15 -19.02 -41.62 -13.39
CA VAL A 15 -18.85 -40.83 -12.17
C VAL A 15 -17.84 -41.56 -11.28
N ALA A 16 -16.61 -41.06 -11.22
CA ALA A 16 -15.60 -41.54 -10.27
C ALA A 16 -15.60 -40.63 -9.03
N SER A 17 -16.28 -41.12 -7.99
CA SER A 17 -16.24 -40.64 -6.61
C SER A 17 -15.02 -41.21 -5.88
N THR A 18 -14.21 -40.35 -5.26
CA THR A 18 -13.13 -40.74 -4.35
C THR A 18 -12.85 -39.61 -3.34
N PRO A 19 -12.26 -39.89 -2.16
CA PRO A 19 -13.04 -40.06 -0.94
C PRO A 19 -12.71 -39.02 0.14
N ALA A 20 -13.69 -38.81 1.03
CA ALA A 20 -13.55 -38.02 2.25
C ALA A 20 -12.42 -38.56 3.15
N LEU A 21 -11.44 -37.69 3.43
CA LEU A 21 -10.33 -37.98 4.34
C LEU A 21 -10.76 -37.70 5.79
N LYS A 22 -10.82 -38.82 6.51
CA LYS A 22 -11.05 -39.10 7.92
C LYS A 22 -10.65 -38.00 8.92
N HIS A 23 -11.67 -37.56 9.65
CA HIS A 23 -11.64 -36.98 10.99
C HIS A 23 -10.89 -37.93 11.95
N ARG A 24 -9.83 -37.43 12.60
CA ARG A 24 -9.08 -38.14 13.64
C ARG A 24 -9.48 -37.58 14.99
N GLU A 25 -10.38 -38.28 15.69
CA GLU A 25 -10.67 -38.08 17.11
C GLU A 25 -9.74 -38.91 18.00
N SER A 26 -9.72 -38.49 19.26
CA SER A 26 -9.31 -39.21 20.47
C SER A 26 -7.85 -39.03 20.90
N TRP A 27 -7.69 -38.20 21.93
CA TRP A 27 -7.15 -38.67 23.22
C TRP A 27 -8.01 -38.09 24.35
N SER A 28 -8.86 -38.93 24.92
CA SER A 28 -9.55 -38.68 26.18
C SER A 28 -8.85 -39.43 27.33
N LYS A 29 -8.66 -38.71 28.44
CA LYS A 29 -8.81 -39.17 29.83
C LYS A 29 -7.91 -40.31 30.34
N LEU A 30 -7.11 -39.97 31.35
CA LEU A 30 -6.90 -40.75 32.58
C LEU A 30 -6.99 -39.72 33.73
N ASN A 31 -8.05 -39.75 34.56
CA ASN A 31 -8.15 -40.41 35.88
C ASN A 31 -7.09 -39.90 36.88
N SER A 32 -7.34 -39.69 38.17
CA SER A 32 -8.52 -39.78 39.04
C SER A 32 -8.05 -39.37 40.45
N THR A 33 -9.01 -39.02 41.29
CA THR A 33 -9.01 -39.16 42.76
C THR A 33 -8.33 -38.09 43.63
N TYR A 34 -9.18 -37.61 44.55
CA TYR A 34 -9.00 -36.67 45.64
C TYR A 34 -8.49 -37.37 46.92
N VAL A 35 -7.61 -36.73 47.69
CA VAL A 35 -7.39 -36.95 49.14
C VAL A 35 -7.05 -35.60 49.79
N PRO A 36 -7.68 -35.21 50.91
CA PRO A 36 -7.32 -34.00 51.66
C PRO A 36 -6.36 -34.32 52.81
N GLY A 37 -5.34 -33.49 53.01
CA GLY A 37 -4.43 -33.57 54.15
C GLY A 37 -3.62 -32.28 54.24
N ALA A 38 -3.80 -31.55 55.34
CA ALA A 38 -3.14 -30.31 55.64
C ALA A 38 -1.69 -30.56 56.10
N GLU A 39 -0.73 -29.85 55.51
CA GLU A 39 0.58 -29.61 56.12
C GLU A 39 1.21 -28.33 55.55
N THR A 40 1.53 -27.41 56.44
CA THR A 40 2.18 -26.13 56.17
C THR A 40 3.66 -26.36 55.87
N ILE A 41 4.08 -26.11 54.62
CA ILE A 41 5.50 -26.11 54.21
C ILE A 41 5.79 -24.88 53.34
N ALA A 42 6.92 -24.25 53.63
CA ALA A 42 7.39 -22.95 53.15
C ALA A 42 7.30 -22.73 51.62
N GLN A 43 6.98 -21.49 51.24
CA GLN A 43 7.00 -21.01 49.85
C GLN A 43 8.41 -21.16 49.25
N PRO A 44 8.58 -21.89 48.14
CA PRO A 44 9.75 -21.78 47.31
C PRO A 44 9.63 -20.50 46.47
N THR A 45 10.62 -19.62 46.60
CA THR A 45 10.83 -18.47 45.72
C THR A 45 10.81 -18.93 44.27
N GLN A 46 9.77 -18.54 43.52
CA GLN A 46 9.70 -18.85 42.10
C GLN A 46 10.85 -18.15 41.37
N PRO A 47 11.61 -18.83 40.50
CA PRO A 47 12.53 -18.16 39.61
C PRO A 47 11.74 -17.24 38.67
N PRO A 48 12.35 -16.16 38.15
CA PRO A 48 11.67 -15.24 37.25
C PRO A 48 11.10 -16.05 36.08
N MET A 49 9.79 -15.96 35.86
CA MET A 49 9.17 -16.54 34.68
C MET A 49 9.82 -15.91 33.45
N GLU A 50 10.70 -16.65 32.81
CA GLU A 50 11.18 -16.39 31.47
C GLU A 50 9.93 -16.31 30.57
N GLN A 51 9.51 -15.09 30.26
CA GLN A 51 8.42 -14.81 29.34
C GLN A 51 8.85 -15.33 27.97
N LYS A 52 8.53 -16.60 27.73
CA LYS A 52 8.54 -17.22 26.41
C LYS A 52 7.72 -16.30 25.51
N ARG A 53 8.39 -15.56 24.61
CA ARG A 53 7.76 -14.63 23.67
C ARG A 53 6.59 -15.35 23.01
N ALA A 54 5.37 -14.98 23.38
CA ALA A 54 4.18 -15.54 22.79
C ALA A 54 4.22 -15.21 21.28
N GLY A 55 4.29 -16.26 20.45
CA GLY A 55 4.27 -16.09 18.99
C GLY A 55 2.98 -15.39 18.56
N SER A 56 3.07 -14.61 17.49
CA SER A 56 1.88 -14.07 16.82
C SER A 56 0.99 -15.22 16.35
N PHE A 57 -0.32 -15.12 16.55
CA PHE A 57 -1.27 -16.07 15.98
C PHE A 57 -2.56 -15.38 15.54
N TYR A 58 -3.08 -15.86 14.42
CA TYR A 58 -4.41 -15.54 13.93
C TYR A 58 -5.22 -16.83 13.92
N SER A 59 -6.35 -16.84 14.65
CA SER A 59 -7.25 -17.99 14.71
C SER A 59 -8.69 -17.51 14.58
N TYR A 60 -9.51 -18.32 13.92
CA TYR A 60 -10.94 -18.08 13.85
C TYR A 60 -11.72 -19.38 14.01
N SER A 61 -12.89 -19.24 14.60
CA SER A 61 -13.94 -20.24 14.73
C SER A 61 -15.23 -19.65 14.15
N PRO A 62 -16.31 -20.44 13.98
CA PRO A 62 -17.57 -19.93 13.44
C PRO A 62 -18.17 -18.71 14.18
N LYS A 63 -17.75 -18.45 15.42
CA LYS A 63 -18.28 -17.35 16.26
C LYS A 63 -17.21 -16.44 16.85
N THR A 64 -15.94 -16.66 16.55
CA THR A 64 -14.86 -15.94 17.24
C THR A 64 -13.68 -15.78 16.31
N THR A 65 -13.15 -14.57 16.24
CA THR A 65 -11.86 -14.30 15.59
C THR A 65 -10.94 -13.73 16.64
N SER A 66 -9.77 -14.33 16.78
CA SER A 66 -8.72 -13.88 17.69
C SER A 66 -7.47 -13.57 16.89
N ILE A 67 -6.95 -12.37 17.07
CA ILE A 67 -5.63 -11.96 16.60
C ILE A 67 -4.81 -11.61 17.83
N ASN A 68 -3.71 -12.34 18.04
CA ASN A 68 -2.74 -11.99 19.05
C ASN A 68 -1.40 -11.71 18.37
N PHE A 69 -0.83 -10.57 18.66
CA PHE A 69 0.48 -10.16 18.23
C PHE A 69 1.14 -9.44 19.41
N PRO A 70 2.44 -9.59 19.65
CA PRO A 70 3.16 -8.88 20.70
C PRO A 70 3.31 -7.38 20.34
N TRP A 71 2.19 -6.66 20.36
CA TRP A 71 2.13 -5.23 20.07
C TRP A 71 2.94 -4.44 21.09
N PRO A 72 3.71 -3.41 20.67
CA PRO A 72 4.21 -2.39 21.59
C PRO A 72 3.07 -1.80 22.43
N GLN A 73 3.31 -1.60 23.73
CA GLN A 73 2.28 -1.20 24.69
C GLN A 73 1.70 0.18 24.37
N GLU A 74 2.50 1.01 23.70
CA GLU A 74 2.19 2.39 23.34
C GLU A 74 1.23 2.48 22.15
N LEU A 75 0.93 1.37 21.45
CA LEU A 75 0.03 1.38 20.30
C LEU A 75 -1.44 1.49 20.68
N THR A 76 -2.09 2.49 20.10
CA THR A 76 -3.54 2.73 20.15
C THR A 76 -4.31 1.68 19.33
N GLY A 77 -5.63 1.60 19.56
CA GLY A 77 -6.49 0.67 18.82
C GLY A 77 -6.50 0.94 17.31
N LEU A 78 -6.50 2.21 16.89
CA LEU A 78 -6.53 2.58 15.47
C LEU A 78 -5.22 2.23 14.76
N GLU A 79 -4.08 2.42 15.44
CA GLU A 79 -2.78 1.99 14.91
C GLU A 79 -2.75 0.47 14.74
N ARG A 80 -3.28 -0.31 15.69
CA ARG A 80 -3.39 -1.78 15.56
C ARG A 80 -4.28 -2.19 14.38
N ILE A 81 -5.36 -1.45 14.11
CA ILE A 81 -6.22 -1.69 12.94
C ILE A 81 -5.43 -1.45 11.64
N ALA A 82 -4.71 -0.33 11.55
CA ALA A 82 -3.88 -0.03 10.38
C ALA A 82 -2.76 -1.06 10.19
N LEU A 83 -2.11 -1.47 11.27
CA LEU A 83 -1.00 -2.44 11.22
C LEU A 83 -1.46 -3.86 10.87
N SER A 84 -2.70 -4.23 11.19
CA SER A 84 -3.27 -5.56 10.92
C SER A 84 -4.03 -5.67 9.59
N ALA A 85 -4.09 -4.59 8.79
CA ALA A 85 -4.77 -4.55 7.49
C ALA A 85 -4.22 -5.60 6.51
N LYS A 86 -5.09 -6.40 5.88
CA LYS A 86 -4.70 -7.57 5.07
C LYS A 86 -4.79 -7.27 3.57
N GLY A 87 -3.98 -6.32 3.10
CA GLY A 87 -3.99 -5.87 1.70
C GLY A 87 -5.09 -4.84 1.37
N ASP A 88 -5.82 -4.35 2.37
CA ASP A 88 -6.88 -3.35 2.23
C ASP A 88 -6.55 -2.00 2.89
N LEU A 89 -5.26 -1.74 3.19
CA LEU A 89 -4.81 -0.52 3.86
C LEU A 89 -5.27 0.76 3.13
N GLN A 90 -5.23 0.77 1.79
CA GLN A 90 -5.69 1.92 1.00
C GLN A 90 -7.16 2.25 1.30
N ARG A 91 -8.02 1.22 1.42
CA ARG A 91 -9.44 1.38 1.76
C ARG A 91 -9.60 1.88 3.19
N ILE A 92 -8.85 1.33 4.14
CA ILE A 92 -8.88 1.75 5.54
C ILE A 92 -8.45 3.21 5.69
N LEU A 93 -7.34 3.61 5.06
CA LEU A 93 -6.88 4.99 5.10
C LEU A 93 -7.87 5.95 4.40
N SER A 94 -8.47 5.52 3.29
CA SER A 94 -9.50 6.32 2.63
C SER A 94 -10.72 6.54 3.51
N ALA A 95 -11.19 5.50 4.20
CA ALA A 95 -12.30 5.58 5.14
C ALA A 95 -11.94 6.46 6.36
N PHE A 96 -10.73 6.31 6.90
CA PHE A 96 -10.27 7.10 8.04
C PHE A 96 -10.17 8.60 7.72
N PHE A 97 -9.62 8.96 6.57
CA PHE A 97 -9.48 10.35 6.14
C PHE A 97 -10.69 10.90 5.37
N ALA A 98 -11.74 10.09 5.17
CA ALA A 98 -12.90 10.41 4.32
C ALA A 98 -12.53 11.06 2.97
N ARG A 99 -11.40 10.65 2.39
CA ARG A 99 -10.80 11.24 1.18
C ARG A 99 -10.16 10.14 0.33
N PRO A 100 -10.05 10.31 -1.00
CA PRO A 100 -9.44 9.32 -1.86
C PRO A 100 -7.94 9.19 -1.58
N ILE A 101 -7.43 7.95 -1.64
CA ILE A 101 -6.00 7.65 -1.56
C ILE A 101 -5.50 7.34 -2.96
N SER A 102 -4.56 8.14 -3.47
CA SER A 102 -3.85 7.90 -4.73
C SER A 102 -2.52 7.19 -4.49
N ILE A 103 -2.07 6.39 -5.46
CA ILE A 103 -0.79 5.69 -5.40
C ILE A 103 0.16 6.35 -6.40
N ALA A 104 1.29 6.86 -5.91
CA ALA A 104 2.37 7.38 -6.75
C ALA A 104 3.54 6.39 -6.74
N LEU A 105 3.91 5.84 -7.91
CA LEU A 105 5.08 4.98 -8.05
C LEU A 105 6.36 5.82 -7.96
N VAL A 106 7.28 5.44 -7.08
CA VAL A 106 8.59 6.09 -6.93
C VAL A 106 9.61 5.42 -7.84
N TYR A 107 9.74 4.10 -7.70
CA TYR A 107 10.57 3.29 -8.58
C TYR A 107 10.01 1.87 -8.70
N SER A 108 10.43 1.17 -9.75
CA SER A 108 10.16 -0.25 -9.96
C SER A 108 11.30 -0.85 -10.76
N ASN A 109 11.96 -1.86 -10.19
CA ASN A 109 13.06 -2.60 -10.80
C ASN A 109 12.63 -4.05 -10.93
N THR A 110 12.65 -4.59 -12.15
CA THR A 110 12.23 -5.96 -12.44
C THR A 110 13.43 -6.78 -12.90
N TYR A 111 13.52 -8.01 -12.42
CA TYR A 111 14.64 -8.90 -12.72
C TYR A 111 14.20 -10.38 -12.70
N HIS A 112 15.01 -11.23 -13.31
CA HIS A 112 14.92 -12.68 -13.13
C HIS A 112 16.05 -13.20 -12.27
N HIS A 113 15.77 -14.33 -11.61
CA HIS A 113 16.77 -15.14 -10.96
C HIS A 113 16.89 -16.45 -11.74
N VAL A 114 17.93 -16.59 -12.56
CA VAL A 114 18.17 -17.82 -13.34
C VAL A 114 18.67 -18.95 -12.43
N SER A 115 19.42 -18.61 -11.37
CA SER A 115 19.95 -19.56 -10.39
C SER A 115 20.28 -18.86 -9.08
N PRO A 116 20.10 -19.48 -7.90
CA PRO A 116 20.45 -18.92 -6.58
C PRO A 116 21.87 -18.34 -6.47
N HIS A 117 22.81 -18.85 -7.28
CA HIS A 117 24.22 -18.47 -7.24
C HIS A 117 24.62 -17.47 -8.31
N GLN A 118 23.70 -17.09 -9.20
CA GLN A 118 23.96 -16.11 -10.26
C GLN A 118 23.36 -14.75 -9.91
N PRO A 119 23.99 -13.66 -10.34
CA PRO A 119 23.43 -12.33 -10.15
C PRO A 119 22.09 -12.19 -10.87
N ALA A 120 21.17 -11.45 -10.25
CA ALA A 120 19.89 -11.11 -10.85
C ALA A 120 20.08 -10.38 -12.19
N VAL A 121 19.33 -10.79 -13.22
CA VAL A 121 19.37 -10.16 -14.54
C VAL A 121 18.23 -9.16 -14.64
N SER A 122 18.56 -7.88 -14.80
CA SER A 122 17.58 -6.80 -14.95
C SER A 122 16.77 -6.95 -16.23
N LEU A 123 15.48 -6.65 -16.15
CA LEU A 123 14.54 -6.70 -17.25
C LEU A 123 14.02 -5.29 -17.59
N SER A 124 14.14 -4.92 -18.85
CA SER A 124 13.35 -3.82 -19.40
C SER A 124 11.90 -4.27 -19.57
N LEU A 125 10.93 -3.42 -19.23
CA LEU A 125 9.50 -3.68 -19.42
C LEU A 125 8.91 -2.71 -20.45
N PRO A 126 7.90 -3.13 -21.23
CA PRO A 126 7.30 -4.48 -21.27
C PRO A 126 8.22 -5.53 -21.91
N ASN A 127 8.18 -6.77 -21.41
CA ASN A 127 8.94 -7.90 -21.96
C ASN A 127 8.02 -9.13 -22.04
N PRO A 128 7.33 -9.34 -23.17
CA PRO A 128 6.38 -10.44 -23.34
C PRO A 128 7.02 -11.81 -23.14
N SER A 129 8.27 -11.99 -23.55
CA SER A 129 8.99 -13.27 -23.38
C SER A 129 9.23 -13.58 -21.90
N ALA A 130 9.62 -12.58 -21.10
CA ALA A 130 9.78 -12.73 -19.65
C ALA A 130 8.45 -12.98 -18.93
N ILE A 131 7.38 -12.33 -19.38
CA ILE A 131 6.02 -12.56 -18.85
C ILE A 131 5.59 -14.00 -19.15
N ALA A 132 5.76 -14.45 -20.40
CA ALA A 132 5.38 -15.79 -20.83
C ALA A 132 6.24 -16.90 -20.19
N SER A 133 7.48 -16.61 -19.80
CA SER A 133 8.40 -17.58 -19.18
C SER A 133 8.36 -17.62 -17.65
N ALA A 134 7.55 -16.75 -17.01
CA ALA A 134 7.42 -16.72 -15.56
C ALA A 134 6.96 -18.08 -15.02
N SER A 135 7.80 -18.69 -14.18
CA SER A 135 7.57 -20.02 -13.62
C SER A 135 8.18 -20.14 -12.23
N ARG A 136 8.00 -21.27 -11.55
CA ARG A 136 8.62 -21.52 -10.23
C ARG A 136 10.14 -21.59 -10.32
N ASP A 137 10.64 -22.20 -11.39
CA ASP A 137 12.08 -22.36 -11.66
C ASP A 137 12.71 -21.07 -12.18
N LEU A 138 11.93 -20.28 -12.94
CA LEU A 138 12.34 -18.98 -13.47
C LEU A 138 11.36 -17.87 -13.02
N PRO A 139 11.42 -17.48 -11.74
CA PRO A 139 10.53 -16.45 -11.19
C PRO A 139 10.88 -15.07 -11.77
N VAL A 140 9.85 -14.24 -11.96
CA VAL A 140 10.04 -12.79 -12.14
C VAL A 140 9.98 -12.14 -10.77
N ILE A 141 10.97 -11.32 -10.44
CA ILE A 141 10.99 -10.55 -9.20
C ILE A 141 10.91 -9.06 -9.54
N GLN A 142 10.10 -8.32 -8.78
CA GLN A 142 10.05 -6.87 -8.89
C GLN A 142 10.16 -6.22 -7.52
N THR A 143 11.15 -5.35 -7.35
CA THR A 143 11.24 -4.45 -6.20
C THR A 143 10.68 -3.10 -6.58
N ARG A 144 9.74 -2.58 -5.80
CA ARG A 144 9.10 -1.28 -6.06
C ARG A 144 8.90 -0.52 -4.77
N GLN A 145 8.89 0.80 -4.88
CA GLN A 145 8.43 1.70 -3.83
C GLN A 145 7.31 2.57 -4.36
N VAL A 146 6.27 2.72 -3.54
CA VAL A 146 5.13 3.58 -3.81
C VAL A 146 4.86 4.50 -2.63
N HIS A 147 4.28 5.65 -2.92
CA HIS A 147 3.69 6.53 -1.93
C HIS A 147 2.17 6.44 -2.02
N LEU A 148 1.53 6.17 -0.89
CA LEU A 148 0.10 6.37 -0.71
C LEU A 148 -0.09 7.83 -0.32
N GLN A 149 -0.88 8.55 -1.12
CA GLN A 149 -1.08 9.98 -0.97
C GLN A 149 -2.54 10.30 -0.67
N CYS A 150 -2.76 11.24 0.24
CA CYS A 150 -4.06 11.79 0.57
C CYS A 150 -3.94 13.32 0.61
N SER A 151 -4.74 14.05 -0.19
CA SER A 151 -4.72 15.52 -0.21
C SER A 151 -3.32 16.12 -0.44
N GLY A 152 -2.52 15.51 -1.32
CA GLY A 152 -1.15 15.95 -1.60
C GLY A 152 -0.09 15.58 -0.56
N LYS A 153 -0.48 14.94 0.56
CA LYS A 153 0.45 14.43 1.57
C LYS A 153 0.70 12.95 1.42
N ILE A 154 1.93 12.52 1.69
CA ILE A 154 2.26 11.10 1.83
C ILE A 154 1.73 10.63 3.18
N VAL A 155 0.87 9.63 3.17
CA VAL A 155 0.30 9.01 4.37
C VAL A 155 0.93 7.65 4.67
N CYS A 156 1.56 7.03 3.68
CA CYS A 156 2.33 5.80 3.83
C CYS A 156 3.33 5.65 2.68
N THR A 157 4.54 5.22 2.99
CA THR A 157 5.51 4.73 2.01
C THR A 157 5.54 3.22 2.07
N ALA A 158 5.28 2.56 0.95
CA ALA A 158 5.30 1.10 0.86
C ALA A 158 6.40 0.65 -0.08
N THR A 159 7.34 -0.14 0.43
CA THR A 159 8.38 -0.82 -0.33
C THR A 159 8.06 -2.29 -0.37
N SER A 160 8.03 -2.87 -1.57
CA SER A 160 7.67 -4.28 -1.75
C SER A 160 8.62 -5.00 -2.67
N THR A 161 8.93 -6.25 -2.33
CA THR A 161 9.53 -7.23 -3.22
C THR A 161 8.47 -8.24 -3.61
N VAL A 162 8.16 -8.32 -4.89
CA VAL A 162 7.12 -9.18 -5.46
C VAL A 162 7.78 -10.31 -6.22
N ARG A 163 7.42 -11.55 -5.90
CA ARG A 163 7.85 -12.77 -6.60
C ARG A 163 6.66 -13.35 -7.36
N ILE A 164 6.86 -13.58 -8.65
CA ILE A 164 5.81 -14.03 -9.58
C ILE A 164 6.28 -15.31 -10.27
N THR A 165 5.50 -16.37 -10.16
CA THR A 165 5.86 -17.71 -10.68
C THR A 165 4.86 -18.24 -11.71
N SER A 166 3.97 -17.40 -12.26
CA SER A 166 3.09 -17.78 -13.35
C SER A 166 2.94 -16.66 -14.40
N PRO A 167 2.71 -17.01 -15.68
CA PRO A 167 2.53 -16.02 -16.73
C PRO A 167 1.28 -15.17 -16.56
N GLU A 168 0.20 -15.76 -16.04
CA GLU A 168 -1.06 -15.06 -15.76
C GLU A 168 -0.86 -13.93 -14.75
N CYS A 169 -0.21 -14.23 -13.61
CA CYS A 169 0.08 -13.22 -12.60
C CYS A 169 1.07 -12.17 -13.12
N ALA A 170 2.04 -12.58 -13.94
CA ALA A 170 3.00 -11.66 -14.55
C ALA A 170 2.32 -10.69 -15.52
N HIS A 171 1.38 -11.16 -16.34
CA HIS A 171 0.60 -10.32 -17.25
C HIS A 171 -0.22 -9.28 -16.48
N LEU A 172 -1.03 -9.73 -15.50
CA LEU A 172 -1.86 -8.83 -14.69
C LEU A 172 -1.02 -7.76 -13.97
N PHE A 173 0.12 -8.15 -13.38
CA PHE A 173 0.91 -7.22 -12.56
C PHE A 173 1.85 -6.34 -13.39
N LEU A 174 2.55 -6.91 -14.38
CA LEU A 174 3.60 -6.23 -15.13
C LEU A 174 3.09 -5.53 -16.38
N GLU A 175 2.00 -6.01 -16.98
CA GLU A 175 1.44 -5.44 -18.21
C GLU A 175 0.19 -4.61 -17.92
N GLU A 176 -0.82 -5.18 -17.26
CA GLU A 176 -2.04 -4.45 -16.88
C GLU A 176 -1.85 -3.50 -15.67
N LYS A 177 -0.72 -3.59 -14.97
CA LYS A 177 -0.32 -2.70 -13.86
C LYS A 177 -1.30 -2.69 -12.68
N TYR A 178 -1.98 -3.81 -12.39
CA TYR A 178 -2.79 -3.90 -11.16
C TYR A 178 -1.96 -3.61 -9.91
N ALA A 179 -2.55 -2.90 -8.95
CA ALA A 179 -1.95 -2.75 -7.63
C ALA A 179 -1.96 -4.08 -6.87
N ILE A 180 -1.02 -4.27 -5.94
CA ILE A 180 -0.90 -5.51 -5.15
C ILE A 180 -2.24 -5.89 -4.49
N GLY A 181 -2.92 -4.94 -3.82
CA GLY A 181 -4.23 -5.20 -3.20
C GLY A 181 -5.34 -5.60 -4.20
N GLN A 182 -5.23 -5.20 -5.46
CA GLN A 182 -6.20 -5.51 -6.52
C GLN A 182 -5.93 -6.87 -7.18
N MET A 183 -4.67 -7.33 -7.18
CA MET A 183 -4.28 -8.64 -7.71
C MET A 183 -5.10 -9.76 -7.05
N PHE A 184 -5.28 -9.71 -5.73
CA PHE A 184 -6.03 -10.72 -4.98
C PHE A 184 -7.51 -10.79 -5.39
N ALA A 185 -8.13 -9.63 -5.60
CA ALA A 185 -9.51 -9.56 -6.07
C ALA A 185 -9.63 -10.14 -7.49
N ARG A 186 -8.65 -9.87 -8.36
CA ARG A 186 -8.63 -10.42 -9.73
C ARG A 186 -8.39 -11.92 -9.78
N MET A 187 -7.55 -12.45 -8.90
CA MET A 187 -7.31 -13.90 -8.78
C MET A 187 -8.44 -14.66 -8.05
N GLY A 188 -9.42 -13.94 -7.49
CA GLY A 188 -10.56 -14.55 -6.78
C GLY A 188 -10.18 -15.30 -5.50
N LYS A 189 -8.99 -15.05 -4.93
CA LYS A 189 -8.46 -15.73 -3.74
C LYS A 189 -7.98 -14.72 -2.71
N ALA A 190 -8.36 -14.92 -1.46
CA ALA A 190 -7.80 -14.15 -0.35
C ALA A 190 -6.32 -14.56 -0.14
N PRO A 191 -5.41 -13.61 0.06
CA PRO A 191 -4.02 -13.95 0.36
C PRO A 191 -3.91 -14.49 1.78
N GLU A 192 -2.97 -15.41 1.96
CA GLU A 192 -2.39 -15.67 3.28
C GLU A 192 -1.62 -14.43 3.73
N PHE A 193 -1.92 -13.95 4.93
CA PHE A 193 -1.30 -12.76 5.51
C PHE A 193 -0.47 -13.17 6.72
N ASP A 194 0.81 -12.82 6.68
CA ASP A 194 1.74 -13.04 7.78
C ASP A 194 2.38 -11.72 8.21
N LEU A 195 2.03 -11.24 9.41
CA LEU A 195 2.61 -10.02 9.99
C LEU A 195 3.94 -10.39 10.65
N VAL A 196 5.05 -10.03 9.99
CA VAL A 196 6.41 -10.41 10.38
C VAL A 196 6.88 -9.57 11.56
N SER A 197 6.82 -8.25 11.43
CA SER A 197 7.26 -7.32 12.47
C SER A 197 6.55 -5.98 12.38
N VAL A 198 6.51 -5.27 13.50
CA VAL A 198 6.03 -3.88 13.60
C VAL A 198 6.98 -3.11 14.49
N GLY A 199 7.07 -1.81 14.27
CA GLY A 199 7.91 -0.98 15.12
C GLY A 199 7.50 0.48 15.14
N LEU A 200 8.07 1.16 16.13
CA LEU A 200 7.94 2.58 16.37
C LEU A 200 9.28 3.25 16.04
N GLY A 201 9.22 4.50 15.57
CA GLY A 201 10.39 5.25 15.17
C GLY A 201 10.94 4.83 13.80
N PRO A 202 12.16 5.27 13.46
CA PRO A 202 12.76 5.00 12.16
C PRO A 202 12.96 3.50 11.93
N VAL A 203 12.81 3.06 10.68
CA VAL A 203 13.15 1.69 10.29
C VAL A 203 14.66 1.52 10.40
N SER A 204 15.10 0.57 11.22
CA SER A 204 16.51 0.19 11.30
C SER A 204 16.86 -0.69 10.11
N ASP A 205 17.85 -0.30 9.32
CA ASP A 205 18.37 -1.13 8.21
C ASP A 205 19.05 -2.43 8.71
N ASP A 206 19.35 -2.51 10.01
CA ASP A 206 20.19 -3.54 10.65
C ASP A 206 19.41 -4.71 11.29
N GLU A 207 18.30 -5.19 10.71
CA GLU A 207 17.58 -6.38 11.22
C GLU A 207 18.38 -7.71 11.15
N THR A 208 19.68 -7.70 10.81
CA THR A 208 20.51 -8.91 10.68
C THR A 208 21.42 -9.20 11.88
N THR A 209 21.56 -8.32 12.88
CA THR A 209 22.31 -8.67 14.12
C THR A 209 21.71 -8.06 15.38
N PRO A 210 21.51 -8.84 16.46
CA PRO A 210 21.11 -8.33 17.76
C PRO A 210 22.34 -7.71 18.43
N SER A 211 22.68 -6.48 18.08
CA SER A 211 23.72 -5.73 18.77
C SER A 211 23.08 -4.59 19.54
N GLU A 212 23.12 -4.71 20.87
CA GLU A 212 22.85 -3.61 21.81
C GLU A 212 23.61 -2.37 21.37
N LYS A 213 22.89 -1.35 20.88
CA LYS A 213 23.49 -0.03 20.64
C LYS A 213 22.67 1.04 21.35
N THR A 214 23.38 1.68 22.26
CA THR A 214 23.03 2.74 23.20
C THR A 214 22.34 3.93 22.52
N PRO A 215 21.29 4.54 23.12
CA PRO A 215 20.55 5.63 22.51
C PRO A 215 21.19 6.98 22.86
N LEU A 216 22.28 7.34 22.17
CA LEU A 216 22.92 8.66 22.36
C LEU A 216 23.32 9.27 21.03
N LYS A 217 22.33 9.81 20.32
CA LYS A 217 22.41 11.04 19.51
C LYS A 217 21.01 11.36 18.97
N ARG A 218 20.19 12.03 19.80
CA ARG A 218 19.01 12.76 19.32
C ARG A 218 19.51 13.85 18.36
N SER A 219 19.33 13.62 17.07
CA SER A 219 19.51 14.66 16.06
C SER A 219 18.55 15.81 16.38
N LEU A 220 19.02 17.06 16.33
CA LEU A 220 18.21 18.26 16.55
C LEU A 220 17.14 18.50 15.46
N LEU A 221 17.07 17.62 14.46
CA LEU A 221 15.99 17.49 13.46
C LEU A 221 15.02 16.33 13.76
N GLY A 222 15.19 15.64 14.91
CA GLY A 222 14.70 14.30 15.23
C GLY A 222 13.23 14.14 15.61
N GLY A 223 12.44 15.21 15.68
CA GLY A 223 11.05 15.12 16.16
C GLY A 223 10.11 14.33 15.23
N ARG A 224 10.33 14.37 13.90
CA ARG A 224 9.41 13.74 12.93
C ARG A 224 9.67 12.24 12.71
N GLN A 225 10.90 11.76 12.84
CA GLN A 225 11.23 10.35 12.60
C GLN A 225 10.94 9.46 13.81
N GLU A 226 11.04 9.99 15.03
CA GLU A 226 10.68 9.27 16.26
C GLU A 226 9.17 8.95 16.33
N GLN A 227 8.36 9.68 15.57
CA GLN A 227 6.91 9.45 15.44
C GLN A 227 6.55 8.50 14.29
N GLN A 228 7.51 7.86 13.63
CA GLN A 228 7.16 6.88 12.60
C GLN A 228 6.52 5.64 13.20
N LEU A 229 5.65 5.02 12.42
CA LEU A 229 5.06 3.72 12.69
C LEU A 229 5.28 2.87 11.46
N TRP A 230 5.66 1.61 11.61
CA TRP A 230 5.89 0.74 10.46
C TRP A 230 5.47 -0.70 10.72
N ARG A 231 5.24 -1.42 9.61
CA ARG A 231 5.02 -2.87 9.60
C ARG A 231 5.73 -3.53 8.45
N LYS A 232 6.18 -4.76 8.68
CA LYS A 232 6.70 -5.68 7.67
C LYS A 232 5.83 -6.92 7.66
N TYR A 233 5.37 -7.32 6.48
CA TYR A 233 4.45 -8.45 6.33
C TYR A 233 4.60 -9.13 4.99
N LYS A 234 4.02 -10.33 4.89
CA LYS A 234 3.93 -11.10 3.65
C LYS A 234 2.49 -11.31 3.23
N LEU A 235 2.25 -11.22 1.93
CA LEU A 235 1.02 -11.65 1.28
C LEU A 235 1.35 -12.76 0.30
N ILE A 236 0.72 -13.92 0.46
CA ILE A 236 1.00 -15.11 -0.35
C ILE A 236 -0.30 -15.62 -0.96
N VAL A 237 -0.30 -15.81 -2.28
CA VAL A 237 -1.40 -16.47 -2.98
C VAL A 237 -0.85 -17.21 -4.20
N ALA A 238 -0.95 -18.54 -4.20
CA ALA A 238 -0.54 -19.39 -5.33
C ALA A 238 0.83 -18.96 -5.92
N ASP A 239 0.84 -18.41 -7.13
CA ASP A 239 2.04 -18.03 -7.89
C ASP A 239 2.42 -16.54 -7.74
N PHE A 240 1.93 -15.88 -6.69
CA PHE A 240 2.16 -14.47 -6.41
C PHE A 240 2.44 -14.25 -4.92
N GLU A 241 3.67 -13.83 -4.61
CA GLU A 241 4.15 -13.59 -3.26
C GLU A 241 4.67 -12.17 -3.14
N CYS A 242 4.36 -11.50 -2.03
CA CYS A 242 4.83 -10.15 -1.74
C CYS A 242 5.40 -10.08 -0.34
N GLU A 243 6.61 -9.56 -0.19
CA GLU A 243 7.13 -9.06 1.07
C GLU A 243 7.03 -7.53 1.04
N ILE A 244 6.40 -6.95 2.06
CA ILE A 244 6.02 -5.53 2.06
C ILE A 244 6.44 -4.89 3.38
N LEU A 245 7.16 -3.77 3.27
CA LEU A 245 7.43 -2.83 4.36
C LEU A 245 6.60 -1.56 4.12
N GLU A 246 5.76 -1.21 5.08
CA GLU A 246 4.98 0.01 5.08
C GLU A 246 5.39 0.91 6.23
N VAL A 247 5.63 2.18 5.92
CA VAL A 247 6.06 3.21 6.87
C VAL A 247 5.07 4.36 6.84
N PHE A 248 4.42 4.59 7.98
CA PHE A 248 3.59 5.75 8.25
C PHE A 248 4.49 6.90 8.76
N PRO A 249 4.33 8.11 8.22
CA PRO A 249 5.27 9.21 8.46
C PRO A 249 5.19 9.79 9.88
N SER A 250 4.02 9.70 10.52
CA SER A 250 3.81 10.17 11.89
C SER A 250 2.60 9.48 12.50
N ARG A 251 2.69 9.08 13.77
CA ARG A 251 1.57 8.58 14.59
C ARG A 251 0.47 9.62 14.78
N ASP A 252 0.82 10.91 14.76
CA ASP A 252 -0.13 12.01 14.90
C ASP A 252 -1.19 12.00 13.79
N MET A 253 -0.91 11.36 12.64
CA MET A 253 -1.91 11.23 11.58
C MET A 253 -3.14 10.45 12.06
N PHE A 254 -2.96 9.46 12.94
CA PHE A 254 -4.04 8.64 13.48
C PHE A 254 -4.83 9.36 14.59
N VAL A 255 -4.25 10.39 15.20
CA VAL A 255 -4.90 11.23 16.21
C VAL A 255 -5.62 12.42 15.57
N GLY A 256 -4.91 13.15 14.70
CA GLY A 256 -5.39 14.38 14.09
C GLY A 256 -6.29 14.19 12.86
N GLY A 257 -6.23 13.02 12.20
CA GLY A 257 -7.06 12.71 11.04
C GLY A 257 -7.04 13.82 9.98
N HIS A 258 -8.19 14.44 9.73
CA HIS A 258 -8.34 15.56 8.79
C HIS A 258 -7.48 16.78 9.16
N GLN A 259 -7.38 17.12 10.44
CA GLN A 259 -6.58 18.26 10.89
C GLN A 259 -5.10 18.04 10.58
N TRP A 260 -4.63 16.80 10.71
CA TRP A 260 -3.26 16.45 10.32
C TRP A 260 -3.04 16.64 8.82
N LEU A 261 -4.02 16.29 7.97
CA LEU A 261 -3.93 16.51 6.53
C LEU A 261 -3.84 18.00 6.18
N ASP A 262 -4.60 18.85 6.87
CA ASP A 262 -4.69 20.27 6.52
C ASP A 262 -3.55 21.09 7.17
N ALA A 263 -2.94 20.61 8.26
CA ALA A 263 -1.92 21.33 9.01
C ALA A 263 -0.63 21.68 8.23
N ASP A 264 -0.23 20.88 7.22
CA ASP A 264 0.93 21.27 6.38
C ASP A 264 0.49 21.94 5.06
N ALA A 265 -0.80 21.92 4.71
CA ALA A 265 -1.29 22.72 3.59
C ALA A 265 -1.18 24.21 3.94
N ALA A 266 -1.57 24.59 5.16
CA ALA A 266 -1.30 25.91 5.72
C ALA A 266 0.21 26.20 5.76
N VAL A 267 1.05 25.19 6.04
CA VAL A 267 2.51 25.35 6.09
C VAL A 267 3.15 25.62 4.73
N GLN A 268 2.75 24.86 3.73
CA GLN A 268 3.18 25.07 2.35
C GLN A 268 2.60 26.35 1.76
N GLN A 269 1.38 26.74 2.15
CA GLN A 269 0.75 27.97 1.69
C GLN A 269 1.41 29.21 2.28
N TRP A 270 1.74 29.25 3.58
CA TRP A 270 2.55 30.35 4.12
C TRP A 270 3.98 30.33 3.59
N ALA A 271 4.59 29.15 3.35
CA ALA A 271 5.92 29.06 2.75
C ALA A 271 5.94 29.59 1.30
N LEU A 272 4.88 29.33 0.54
CA LEU A 272 4.70 29.86 -0.81
C LEU A 272 4.44 31.38 -0.79
N GLU A 273 3.62 31.86 0.16
CA GLU A 273 3.29 33.29 0.31
C GLU A 273 4.46 34.12 0.88
N SER A 274 5.23 33.55 1.81
CA SER A 274 6.45 34.17 2.38
C SER A 274 7.61 34.22 1.38
N PHE A 275 7.69 33.29 0.42
CA PHE A 275 8.65 33.39 -0.69
C PHE A 275 8.24 34.46 -1.71
N THR A 276 6.93 34.68 -1.91
CA THR A 276 6.44 35.73 -2.82
C THR A 276 6.50 37.15 -2.26
N THR A 277 6.72 37.32 -0.95
CA THR A 277 6.83 38.65 -0.31
C THR A 277 8.28 39.14 -0.19
N SER A 278 9.29 38.31 -0.49
CA SER A 278 10.72 38.64 -0.34
C SER A 278 11.48 38.81 -1.67
N THR A 279 10.78 38.86 -2.81
CA THR A 279 11.37 39.17 -4.13
C THR A 279 10.47 40.11 -4.93
N LYS A 280 10.19 41.29 -4.36
CA LYS A 280 9.86 42.47 -5.17
C LYS A 280 11.15 43.28 -5.33
N ASP A 281 12.05 42.79 -6.15
CA ASP A 281 12.89 43.63 -7.00
C ASP A 281 13.58 42.76 -8.05
N LEU A 282 13.36 43.17 -9.30
CA LEU A 282 14.12 42.84 -10.51
C LEU A 282 13.89 41.46 -11.18
N TYR A 283 13.24 41.57 -12.35
CA TYR A 283 13.22 40.70 -13.53
C TYR A 283 12.12 39.62 -13.72
N PHE A 284 11.23 39.99 -14.64
CA PHE A 284 10.30 39.30 -15.55
C PHE A 284 10.14 37.76 -15.53
N PRO A 285 8.88 37.27 -15.71
CA PRO A 285 8.53 35.87 -15.59
C PRO A 285 8.67 35.12 -16.92
N SER A 286 9.44 34.05 -16.92
CA SER A 286 9.33 32.98 -17.92
C SER A 286 8.80 31.72 -17.24
N ARG A 287 7.49 31.65 -17.01
CA ARG A 287 6.79 30.40 -16.66
C ARG A 287 5.89 30.01 -17.82
N ALA A 288 6.13 28.81 -18.32
CA ALA A 288 5.29 28.10 -19.27
C ALA A 288 3.83 28.11 -18.82
N LEU A 289 3.01 28.89 -19.52
CA LEU A 289 1.56 28.85 -19.41
C LEU A 289 1.07 27.50 -19.96
N ARG A 290 0.27 26.80 -19.15
CA ARG A 290 -0.66 25.79 -19.66
C ARG A 290 -1.46 26.39 -20.83
N PRO A 291 -1.64 25.69 -21.96
CA PRO A 291 -2.27 26.24 -23.17
C PRO A 291 -3.74 26.69 -22.99
N GLN A 292 -4.41 26.35 -21.89
CA GLN A 292 -5.80 26.76 -21.63
C GLN A 292 -5.95 28.17 -21.02
N THR A 293 -4.98 28.66 -20.23
CA THR A 293 -5.08 30.01 -19.65
C THR A 293 -4.76 31.12 -20.65
N SER A 294 -3.91 30.83 -21.65
CA SER A 294 -3.60 31.77 -22.72
C SER A 294 -4.84 32.10 -23.56
N LEU A 295 -5.62 31.08 -23.92
CA LEU A 295 -6.82 31.25 -24.74
C LEU A 295 -7.90 32.12 -24.06
N ILE A 296 -8.09 31.96 -22.74
CA ILE A 296 -9.04 32.78 -21.98
C ILE A 296 -8.58 34.25 -21.93
N LEU A 297 -7.28 34.50 -21.74
CA LEU A 297 -6.73 35.86 -21.74
C LEU A 297 -6.81 36.51 -23.14
N PHE A 298 -6.54 35.76 -24.20
CA PHE A 298 -6.69 36.26 -25.58
C PHE A 298 -8.15 36.58 -25.91
N LEU A 299 -9.10 35.73 -25.53
CA LEU A 299 -10.53 35.98 -25.72
C LEU A 299 -11.01 37.19 -24.90
N GLY A 300 -10.58 37.28 -23.63
CA GLY A 300 -10.92 38.41 -22.77
C GLY A 300 -10.37 39.74 -23.30
N LEU A 301 -9.12 39.75 -23.78
CA LEU A 301 -8.51 40.94 -24.37
C LEU A 301 -9.18 41.33 -25.69
N ALA A 302 -9.47 40.37 -26.56
CA ALA A 302 -10.19 40.62 -27.81
C ALA A 302 -11.58 41.22 -27.56
N PHE A 303 -12.31 40.69 -26.57
CA PHE A 303 -13.61 41.22 -26.17
C PHE A 303 -13.52 42.67 -25.64
N LEU A 304 -12.52 42.97 -24.81
CA LEU A 304 -12.29 44.33 -24.31
C LEU A 304 -11.93 45.32 -25.41
N LEU A 305 -11.12 44.90 -26.39
CA LEU A 305 -10.79 45.74 -27.54
C LEU A 305 -12.02 46.02 -28.42
N LEU A 306 -12.91 45.03 -28.58
CA LEU A 306 -14.13 45.18 -29.36
C LEU A 306 -15.12 46.14 -28.65
N LEU A 307 -15.25 46.04 -27.32
CA LEU A 307 -16.01 47.00 -26.52
C LEU A 307 -15.42 48.42 -26.59
N ALA A 308 -14.10 48.55 -26.49
CA ALA A 308 -13.44 49.85 -26.60
C ALA A 308 -13.63 50.47 -27.99
N PHE A 309 -13.61 49.65 -29.05
CA PHE A 309 -13.87 50.09 -30.42
C PHE A 309 -15.30 50.59 -30.59
N GLU A 310 -16.31 49.82 -30.13
CA GLU A 310 -17.72 50.24 -30.16
C GLU A 310 -17.94 51.53 -29.37
N PHE A 311 -17.33 51.65 -28.19
CA PHE A 311 -17.41 52.86 -27.38
C PHE A 311 -16.78 54.06 -28.11
N SER A 312 -15.61 53.87 -28.73
CA SER A 312 -14.97 54.91 -29.54
C SER A 312 -15.84 55.35 -30.73
N MET A 313 -16.48 54.41 -31.42
CA MET A 313 -17.40 54.67 -32.53
C MET A 313 -18.63 55.45 -32.07
N PHE A 314 -19.19 55.10 -30.90
CA PHE A 314 -20.31 55.81 -30.29
C PHE A 314 -19.95 57.27 -29.97
N PHE A 315 -18.79 57.51 -29.35
CA PHE A 315 -18.37 58.88 -28.97
C PHE A 315 -17.89 59.73 -30.15
N THR A 316 -17.37 59.12 -31.21
CA THR A 316 -16.92 59.85 -32.41
C THR A 316 -18.05 60.12 -33.41
N GLY A 317 -19.28 59.67 -33.13
CA GLY A 317 -20.48 59.99 -33.92
C GLY A 317 -20.45 59.43 -35.36
N ARG A 318 -19.60 58.43 -35.63
CA ARG A 318 -19.50 57.80 -36.95
C ARG A 318 -20.44 56.60 -37.01
N SER A 319 -21.67 56.80 -37.47
CA SER A 319 -22.55 55.68 -37.83
C SER A 319 -21.99 54.99 -39.08
N LEU A 320 -21.55 53.74 -38.96
CA LEU A 320 -21.11 52.90 -40.10
C LEU A 320 -22.23 52.58 -41.11
N PHE A 321 -23.48 52.94 -40.79
CA PHE A 321 -24.64 52.80 -41.68
C PHE A 321 -25.14 54.16 -42.14
N CYS A 322 -24.40 54.76 -43.08
CA CYS A 322 -24.94 55.76 -43.99
C CYS A 322 -24.53 55.39 -45.42
N ASN A 323 -25.52 54.84 -46.15
CA ASN A 323 -25.58 54.61 -47.60
C ASN A 323 -24.70 53.53 -48.21
N LEU A 324 -25.24 52.30 -48.23
CA LEU A 324 -25.45 51.49 -49.46
C LEU A 324 -26.48 50.38 -49.17
#